data_AF-A0AAJ6GQ79-F1
#
_entry.id   AF-A0AAJ6GQ79-F1
#
_cell.length_a   1.000
_cell.length_b   1.000
_cell.length_c   1.000
_cell.angle_alpha   90.00
_cell.angle_beta   90.00
_cell.angle_gamma   90.00
#
_symmetry.space_group_name_H-M   'P 1'
#
loop_
_entity.id
_entity.type
_entity.pdbx_description
1 polymer ?
#
loop_
_entity_poly.entity_id
_entity_poly.type
_entity_poly.pdbx_seq_one_letter_code
_entity_poly.pdbx_strand_id
1 'polypeptide(L)'
;MAGKKKARLWEESVVIGLRDMQWRLQLQNLLSREDLFKSTRARLQKQGNVIDDVALRGVIPPGFVTLDGNAESSTADVALSSTKGFCFLVEVKPSEERIRDEWKLQGKRKRKRKASVNSKAAFRTLKGLVEAFESNPADEEKSRLLRLSLRIHQVAYWEGQARGKRRKGVIKVEPYINACIRMRRIDELTSDRCIPTLEHLHYQFIVGETRDNQRLPANEMLGAAQNIQFDINYNRIIQPIKAAYGAEYTEFQEYVNWLCESCSEDGDIDQPINCIVMTSDGFLQAISSLRELSDLLKLDLSPEPGIKNPHLTHR
;
A
#
# COMPACT_ATOMS: atom_id res chain seq x y z
N MET A 1 -18.90 -16.17 -13.51
CA MET A 1 -18.60 -16.34 -12.08
C MET A 1 -17.23 -16.97 -11.78
N ALA A 2 -16.70 -17.86 -12.63
CA ALA A 2 -15.38 -18.49 -12.43
C ALA A 2 -14.16 -17.51 -12.47
N GLY A 3 -14.25 -16.42 -13.22
CA GLY A 3 -13.15 -15.43 -13.32
C GLY A 3 -12.93 -14.59 -12.06
N LYS A 4 -14.00 -14.21 -11.34
CA LYS A 4 -13.89 -13.47 -10.08
C LYS A 4 -13.26 -14.30 -8.96
N LYS A 5 -13.62 -15.59 -8.84
CA LYS A 5 -13.00 -16.52 -7.89
C LYS A 5 -11.49 -16.69 -8.13
N LYS A 6 -11.06 -16.73 -9.39
CA LYS A 6 -9.63 -16.84 -9.73
C LYS A 6 -8.82 -15.57 -9.42
N ALA A 7 -9.39 -14.38 -9.62
CA ALA A 7 -8.73 -13.12 -9.24
C ALA A 7 -8.54 -13.05 -7.71
N ARG A 8 -9.59 -13.42 -6.96
CA ARG A 8 -9.57 -13.47 -5.49
C ARG A 8 -8.51 -14.43 -4.94
N LEU A 9 -8.39 -15.63 -5.51
CA LEU A 9 -7.34 -16.61 -5.15
C LEU A 9 -5.92 -16.09 -5.38
N TRP A 10 -5.72 -15.28 -6.42
CA TRP A 10 -4.41 -14.69 -6.70
C TRP A 10 -4.08 -13.54 -5.76
N GLU A 11 -5.06 -12.68 -5.45
CA GLU A 11 -4.92 -11.65 -4.44
C GLU A 11 -4.59 -12.29 -3.08
N GLU A 12 -5.32 -13.33 -2.67
CA GLU A 12 -5.02 -14.14 -1.49
C GLU A 12 -3.61 -14.74 -1.52
N SER A 13 -3.13 -15.21 -2.68
CA SER A 13 -1.77 -15.75 -2.82
C SER A 13 -0.70 -14.67 -2.64
N VAL A 14 -0.94 -13.44 -3.13
CA VAL A 14 -0.04 -12.31 -2.92
C VAL A 14 -0.05 -11.89 -1.45
N VAL A 15 -1.23 -11.83 -0.80
CA VAL A 15 -1.36 -11.55 0.65
C VAL A 15 -0.53 -12.55 1.46
N ILE A 16 -0.72 -13.85 1.22
CA ILE A 16 0.02 -14.92 1.90
C ILE A 16 1.51 -14.77 1.65
N GLY A 17 1.93 -14.50 0.42
CA GLY A 17 3.34 -14.30 0.07
C GLY A 17 3.95 -13.10 0.81
N LEU A 18 3.25 -11.97 0.90
CA LEU A 18 3.70 -10.78 1.64
C LEU A 18 3.84 -11.07 3.13
N ARG A 19 2.84 -11.71 3.74
CA ARG A 19 2.89 -12.18 5.13
C ARG A 19 4.10 -13.07 5.36
N ASP A 20 4.28 -14.11 4.55
CA ASP A 20 5.37 -15.08 4.75
C ASP A 20 6.74 -14.42 4.59
N MET A 21 6.88 -13.43 3.70
CA MET A 21 8.11 -12.63 3.57
C MET A 21 8.36 -11.76 4.81
N GLN A 22 7.36 -11.01 5.28
CA GLN A 22 7.41 -10.20 6.50
C GLN A 22 7.87 -11.05 7.69
N TRP A 23 7.25 -12.20 7.91
CA TRP A 23 7.60 -13.13 8.99
C TRP A 23 9.01 -13.71 8.85
N ARG A 24 9.42 -14.07 7.62
CA ARG A 24 10.78 -14.57 7.37
C ARG A 24 11.84 -13.53 7.73
N LEU A 25 11.57 -12.26 7.47
CA LEU A 25 12.47 -11.16 7.81
C LEU A 25 12.54 -10.93 9.32
N GLN A 26 11.42 -11.02 10.02
CA GLN A 26 11.41 -10.96 11.48
C GLN A 26 12.21 -12.12 12.10
N LEU A 27 12.03 -13.33 11.59
CA LEU A 27 12.84 -14.49 12.00
C LEU A 27 14.34 -14.26 11.75
N GLN A 28 14.71 -13.67 10.61
CA GLN A 28 16.11 -13.32 10.32
C GLN A 28 16.66 -12.24 11.26
N ASN A 29 15.83 -11.32 11.74
CA ASN A 29 16.23 -10.27 12.67
C ASN A 29 16.30 -10.78 14.13
N LEU A 30 15.43 -11.73 14.50
CA LEU A 30 15.39 -12.35 15.83
C LEU A 30 16.47 -13.41 16.02
N LEU A 31 16.77 -14.17 14.97
CA LEU A 31 17.89 -15.11 14.95
C LEU A 31 19.16 -14.31 14.68
N SER A 32 20.01 -14.12 15.69
CA SER A 32 21.29 -13.46 15.49
C SER A 32 22.04 -14.08 14.29
N ARG A 33 22.85 -13.30 13.57
CA ARG A 33 23.67 -13.80 12.46
C ARG A 33 24.45 -15.07 12.84
N GLU A 34 24.89 -15.17 14.10
CA GLU A 34 25.56 -16.35 14.64
C GLU A 34 24.63 -17.57 14.78
N ASP A 35 23.40 -17.40 15.23
CA ASP A 35 22.45 -18.50 15.39
C ASP A 35 21.98 -19.04 14.04
N LEU A 36 21.82 -18.15 13.05
CA LEU A 36 21.53 -18.53 11.67
C LEU A 36 22.72 -19.29 11.04
N PHE A 37 23.96 -18.84 11.28
CA PHE A 37 25.17 -19.53 10.84
C PHE A 37 25.35 -20.89 11.52
N LYS A 38 25.12 -20.97 12.84
CA LYS A 38 25.17 -22.22 13.62
C LYS A 38 24.10 -23.21 13.15
N SER A 39 22.87 -22.76 12.89
CA SER A 39 21.77 -23.57 12.33
C SER A 39 22.09 -24.08 10.91
N THR A 40 22.57 -23.19 10.03
CA THR A 40 22.93 -23.56 8.64
C THR A 40 24.11 -24.55 8.61
N ARG A 41 25.11 -24.36 9.48
CA ARG A 41 26.24 -25.27 9.65
C ARG A 41 25.83 -26.62 10.23
N ALA A 42 24.93 -26.65 11.22
CA ALA A 42 24.38 -27.88 11.79
C ALA A 42 23.58 -28.70 10.77
N ARG A 43 22.82 -28.03 9.88
CA ARG A 43 22.12 -28.69 8.75
C ARG A 43 23.08 -29.31 7.73
N LEU A 44 24.16 -28.60 7.39
CA LEU A 44 25.20 -29.12 6.49
C LEU A 44 25.98 -30.30 7.09
N GLN A 45 26.09 -30.38 8.41
CA GLN A 45 26.80 -31.43 9.13
C GLN A 45 25.92 -32.64 9.53
N LYS A 46 24.65 -32.71 9.08
CA LYS A 46 23.67 -33.76 9.45
C LYS A 46 23.50 -33.94 10.97
N GLN A 47 23.79 -32.92 11.78
CA GLN A 47 23.48 -32.92 13.21
C GLN A 47 22.07 -32.36 13.40
N GLY A 48 21.08 -33.14 12.99
CA GLY A 48 19.67 -32.82 13.21
C GLY A 48 19.33 -32.96 14.69
N ASN A 49 18.74 -31.90 15.26
CA ASN A 49 17.58 -31.94 16.18
C ASN A 49 17.59 -30.98 17.37
N VAL A 50 18.60 -30.13 17.60
CA VAL A 50 18.68 -29.41 18.89
C VAL A 50 18.40 -27.90 18.84
N ILE A 51 18.43 -27.23 17.67
CA ILE A 51 18.23 -25.75 17.61
C ILE A 51 16.97 -25.33 16.83
N ASP A 52 16.31 -26.24 16.10
CA ASP A 52 15.07 -25.88 15.39
C ASP A 52 13.87 -25.74 16.36
N ASP A 53 13.80 -26.49 17.47
CA ASP A 53 12.56 -26.59 18.25
C ASP A 53 12.25 -25.39 19.17
N VAL A 54 13.24 -24.68 19.70
CA VAL A 54 13.00 -23.55 20.63
C VAL A 54 12.73 -22.24 19.89
N ALA A 55 13.32 -22.05 18.70
CA ALA A 55 13.08 -20.88 17.86
C ALA A 55 11.81 -21.00 16.99
N LEU A 56 11.42 -22.21 16.57
CA LEU A 56 10.21 -22.44 15.77
C LEU A 56 8.93 -22.58 16.60
N ARG A 57 8.99 -23.03 17.88
CA ARG A 57 7.78 -23.23 18.71
C ARG A 57 7.09 -21.93 19.14
N GLY A 58 7.75 -20.79 19.05
CA GLY A 58 7.16 -19.47 19.38
C GLY A 58 6.63 -18.69 18.17
N VAL A 59 6.81 -19.18 16.94
CA VAL A 59 6.68 -18.36 15.72
C VAL A 59 5.88 -19.10 14.65
N ILE A 60 4.57 -19.22 14.88
CA ILE A 60 3.61 -19.66 13.87
C ILE A 60 2.96 -18.37 13.33
N PRO A 61 3.06 -18.05 12.02
CA PRO A 61 2.34 -16.92 11.46
C PRO A 61 0.83 -17.14 11.68
N PRO A 62 0.04 -16.10 12.01
CA PRO A 62 -1.39 -16.25 12.21
C PRO A 62 -2.01 -16.97 11.00
N GLY A 63 -2.82 -17.99 11.31
CA GLY A 63 -3.49 -18.82 10.31
C GLY A 63 -4.39 -17.97 9.43
N PHE A 64 -4.31 -18.19 8.11
CA PHE A 64 -5.12 -17.57 7.05
C PHE A 64 -5.52 -16.09 7.26
N VAL A 65 -4.78 -15.17 6.66
CA VAL A 65 -5.29 -13.80 6.45
C VAL A 65 -6.35 -13.86 5.36
N THR A 66 -7.62 -13.82 5.73
CA THR A 66 -8.72 -13.68 4.79
C THR A 66 -8.95 -12.20 4.48
N LEU A 67 -9.14 -11.87 3.20
CA LEU A 67 -9.62 -10.54 2.77
C LEU A 67 -11.05 -10.25 3.25
N ASP A 68 -11.75 -11.26 3.79
CA ASP A 68 -12.99 -11.09 4.52
C ASP A 68 -12.64 -10.59 5.93
N GLY A 69 -12.64 -9.27 6.10
CA GLY A 69 -12.42 -8.62 7.39
C GLY A 69 -13.46 -9.05 8.42
N ASN A 70 -12.99 -9.56 9.57
CA ASN A 70 -13.65 -9.62 10.89
C ASN A 70 -12.75 -10.46 11.82
N ALA A 71 -12.56 -10.19 13.10
CA ALA A 71 -13.11 -9.18 14.00
C ALA A 71 -12.08 -9.02 15.14
N GLU A 72 -11.50 -7.83 15.32
CA GLU A 72 -10.75 -7.41 16.53
C GLU A 72 -10.22 -5.95 16.37
N SER A 73 -11.12 -5.00 16.07
CA SER A 73 -10.73 -3.61 15.75
C SER A 73 -10.05 -2.87 16.92
N SER A 74 -10.41 -3.19 18.17
CA SER A 74 -9.80 -2.55 19.35
C SER A 74 -8.38 -3.01 19.63
N THR A 75 -8.06 -4.29 19.37
CA THR A 75 -6.72 -4.86 19.51
C THR A 75 -5.82 -4.49 18.34
N ALA A 76 -6.40 -4.33 17.14
CA ALA A 76 -5.66 -3.91 15.96
C ALA A 76 -5.09 -2.49 16.05
N ASP A 77 -5.85 -1.51 16.55
CA ASP A 77 -5.36 -0.14 16.76
C ASP A 77 -4.22 -0.08 17.79
N VAL A 78 -4.38 -0.79 18.92
CA VAL A 78 -3.32 -0.89 19.94
C VAL A 78 -2.09 -1.58 19.38
N ALA A 79 -2.26 -2.63 18.56
CA ALA A 79 -1.16 -3.30 17.89
C ALA A 79 -0.45 -2.37 16.91
N LEU A 80 -1.19 -1.60 16.11
CA LEU A 80 -0.64 -0.69 15.12
C LEU A 80 0.11 0.49 15.76
N SER A 81 -0.50 1.14 16.76
CA SER A 81 0.12 2.24 17.53
C SER A 81 1.32 1.79 18.37
N SER A 82 1.39 0.51 18.75
CA SER A 82 2.52 -0.06 19.48
C SER A 82 3.61 -0.64 18.56
N THR A 83 3.43 -0.58 17.24
CA THR A 83 4.45 -1.05 16.30
C THR A 83 5.69 -0.17 16.35
N LYS A 84 6.86 -0.81 16.24
CA LYS A 84 8.15 -0.14 16.11
C LYS A 84 8.65 -0.15 14.67
N GLY A 85 7.88 -0.74 13.77
CA GLY A 85 8.16 -0.87 12.35
C GLY A 85 7.57 0.27 11.51
N PHE A 86 7.95 0.28 10.22
CA PHE A 86 7.33 1.15 9.23
C PHE A 86 5.99 0.58 8.81
N CYS A 87 4.99 1.46 8.66
CA CYS A 87 3.64 1.14 8.23
C CYS A 87 3.46 1.36 6.73
N PHE A 88 2.62 0.52 6.12
CA PHE A 88 2.31 0.50 4.70
C PHE A 88 0.81 0.29 4.47
N LEU A 89 0.30 0.93 3.42
CA LEU A 89 -1.02 0.71 2.85
C LEU A 89 -0.84 0.07 1.48
N VAL A 90 -1.16 -1.22 1.34
CA VAL A 90 -0.82 -2.01 0.16
C VAL A 90 -2.07 -2.46 -0.57
N GLU A 91 -2.32 -1.90 -1.75
CA GLU A 91 -3.32 -2.44 -2.66
C GLU A 91 -2.81 -3.71 -3.34
N VAL A 92 -3.57 -4.80 -3.25
CA VAL A 92 -3.15 -6.07 -3.86
C VAL A 92 -3.83 -6.25 -5.21
N LYS A 93 -3.04 -6.61 -6.23
CA LYS A 93 -3.51 -6.98 -7.56
C LYS A 93 -3.03 -8.37 -7.96
N PRO A 94 -3.82 -9.13 -8.73
CA PRO A 94 -3.39 -10.43 -9.24
C PRO A 94 -2.15 -10.35 -10.15
N SER A 95 -2.07 -9.29 -10.95
CA SER A 95 -1.00 -9.05 -11.92
C SER A 95 -0.90 -7.55 -12.23
N GLU A 96 0.19 -7.18 -12.87
CA GLU A 96 0.48 -5.81 -13.29
C GLU A 96 -0.65 -5.19 -14.12
N GLU A 97 -1.22 -5.92 -15.07
CA GLU A 97 -2.26 -5.39 -15.98
C GLU A 97 -3.57 -5.04 -15.28
N ARG A 98 -3.76 -5.58 -14.07
CA ARG A 98 -4.94 -5.37 -13.22
C ARG A 98 -4.85 -4.09 -12.39
N ILE A 99 -3.67 -3.46 -12.32
CA ILE A 99 -3.51 -2.12 -11.72
C ILE A 99 -4.44 -1.11 -12.41
N ARG A 100 -4.62 -1.24 -13.73
CA ARG A 100 -5.51 -0.37 -14.49
C ARG A 100 -6.99 -0.47 -14.09
N ASP A 101 -7.38 -1.50 -13.32
CA ASP A 101 -8.75 -1.62 -12.83
C ASP A 101 -9.10 -0.52 -11.81
N GLU A 102 -8.10 0.24 -11.33
CA GLU A 102 -8.25 1.41 -10.46
C GLU A 102 -8.94 2.62 -11.12
N TRP A 103 -8.77 2.80 -12.43
CA TRP A 103 -9.36 3.92 -13.19
C TRP A 103 -10.08 3.50 -14.48
N LYS A 104 -10.16 2.19 -14.78
CA LYS A 104 -10.95 1.71 -15.90
C LYS A 104 -12.43 1.92 -15.64
N LEU A 105 -13.09 2.51 -16.63
CA LEU A 105 -14.54 2.54 -16.69
C LEU A 105 -15.08 1.10 -16.76
N GLN A 106 -15.88 0.70 -15.77
CA GLN A 106 -16.63 -0.54 -15.88
C GLN A 106 -17.61 -0.41 -17.05
N GLY A 107 -17.41 -1.23 -18.09
CA GLY A 107 -18.29 -1.28 -19.24
C GLY A 107 -19.73 -1.51 -18.79
N LYS A 108 -20.63 -0.59 -19.20
CA LYS A 108 -22.06 -0.60 -18.90
C LYS A 108 -22.64 -2.02 -18.96
N ARG A 109 -23.04 -2.58 -17.81
CA ARG A 109 -24.19 -3.50 -17.83
C ARG A 109 -25.37 -2.66 -18.31
N LYS A 110 -25.95 -3.04 -19.46
CA LYS A 110 -27.15 -2.45 -20.05
C LYS A 110 -28.28 -2.39 -19.00
N ARG A 111 -28.38 -1.33 -18.22
CA ARG A 111 -29.62 -0.72 -17.71
C ARG A 111 -29.30 0.43 -16.75
N LYS A 112 -29.92 1.57 -17.08
CA LYS A 112 -29.98 2.86 -16.38
C LYS A 112 -28.76 3.78 -16.53
N ARG A 113 -29.05 4.91 -17.18
CA ARG A 113 -28.22 6.11 -17.30
C ARG A 113 -27.88 6.64 -15.90
N LYS A 114 -26.65 6.43 -15.46
CA LYS A 114 -25.87 7.36 -14.64
C LYS A 114 -24.43 7.28 -15.14
N ALA A 115 -23.73 8.40 -15.09
CA ALA A 115 -22.46 8.64 -15.76
C ALA A 115 -21.46 7.49 -15.55
N SER A 116 -20.73 7.16 -16.60
CA SER A 116 -19.57 6.27 -16.54
C SER A 116 -18.48 6.94 -15.70
N VAL A 117 -18.57 6.78 -14.39
CA VAL A 117 -17.58 7.24 -13.44
C VAL A 117 -17.47 6.09 -12.46
N ASN A 118 -16.27 5.60 -12.22
CA ASN A 118 -15.82 5.17 -10.91
C ASN A 118 -14.37 4.72 -11.06
N SER A 119 -13.49 5.70 -11.21
CA SER A 119 -12.21 5.61 -10.51
C SER A 119 -12.50 5.48 -9.01
N LYS A 120 -11.69 4.75 -8.24
CA LYS A 120 -11.85 4.75 -6.78
C LYS A 120 -11.66 6.17 -6.21
N ALA A 121 -12.26 6.51 -5.07
CA ALA A 121 -12.00 7.80 -4.42
C ALA A 121 -10.51 8.02 -4.18
N ALA A 122 -9.80 7.03 -3.62
CA ALA A 122 -8.37 7.11 -3.41
C ALA A 122 -7.62 7.47 -4.70
N PHE A 123 -8.01 6.90 -5.85
CA PHE A 123 -7.43 7.28 -7.14
C PHE A 123 -7.70 8.75 -7.49
N ARG A 124 -8.94 9.24 -7.33
CA ARG A 124 -9.30 10.63 -7.64
C ARG A 124 -8.56 11.61 -6.73
N THR A 125 -8.54 11.32 -5.43
CA THR A 125 -7.84 12.11 -4.42
C THR A 125 -6.35 12.21 -4.72
N LEU A 126 -5.70 11.08 -5.03
CA LEU A 126 -4.28 11.07 -5.38
C LEU A 126 -4.00 11.72 -6.73
N LYS A 127 -4.92 11.62 -7.70
CA LYS A 127 -4.84 12.39 -8.94
C LYS A 127 -4.84 13.90 -8.66
N GLY A 128 -5.78 14.38 -7.85
CA GLY A 128 -5.87 15.78 -7.44
C GLY A 128 -4.63 16.24 -6.69
N LEU A 129 -4.06 15.40 -5.82
CA LEU A 129 -2.80 15.69 -5.12
C LEU A 129 -1.63 15.89 -6.10
N VAL A 130 -1.50 15.00 -7.10
CA VAL A 130 -0.47 15.14 -8.13
C VAL A 130 -0.68 16.40 -8.97
N GLU A 131 -1.92 16.66 -9.41
CA GLU A 131 -2.26 17.87 -10.18
C GLU A 131 -1.95 19.17 -9.40
N ALA A 132 -2.25 19.18 -8.09
CA ALA A 132 -1.94 20.31 -7.22
C ALA A 132 -0.42 20.51 -7.03
N PHE A 133 0.32 19.42 -6.81
CA PHE A 133 1.78 19.46 -6.68
C PHE A 133 2.45 19.95 -7.97
N GLU A 134 2.06 19.42 -9.12
CA GLU A 134 2.64 19.82 -10.42
C GLU A 134 2.30 21.28 -10.77
N SER A 135 1.17 21.81 -10.28
CA SER A 135 0.81 23.22 -10.43
C SER A 135 1.62 24.15 -9.54
N ASN A 136 2.05 23.69 -8.36
CA ASN A 136 2.88 24.46 -7.43
C ASN A 136 3.83 23.53 -6.64
N PRO A 137 5.00 23.16 -7.19
CA PRO A 137 5.94 22.25 -6.52
C PRO A 137 6.55 22.82 -5.23
N ALA A 138 6.44 24.14 -5.03
CA ALA A 138 6.88 24.83 -3.82
C ALA A 138 5.87 24.74 -2.65
N ASP A 139 4.66 24.22 -2.90
CA ASP A 139 3.70 23.96 -1.84
C ASP A 139 4.22 22.84 -0.92
N GLU A 140 4.69 23.22 0.26
CA GLU A 140 5.30 22.29 1.22
C GLU A 140 4.31 21.21 1.69
N GLU A 141 3.02 21.55 1.83
CA GLU A 141 1.99 20.62 2.29
C GLU A 141 1.73 19.55 1.24
N LYS A 142 1.44 19.96 -0.01
CA LYS A 142 1.18 19.02 -1.12
C LYS A 142 2.42 18.20 -1.45
N SER A 143 3.59 18.82 -1.43
CA SER A 143 4.88 18.16 -1.60
C SER A 143 5.11 17.08 -0.53
N ARG A 144 4.81 17.39 0.74
CA ARG A 144 4.93 16.45 1.85
C ARG A 144 3.90 15.31 1.77
N LEU A 145 2.63 15.60 1.51
CA LEU A 145 1.58 14.58 1.34
C LEU A 145 1.88 13.65 0.16
N LEU A 146 2.42 14.18 -0.94
CA LEU A 146 2.84 13.38 -2.08
C LEU A 146 3.99 12.43 -1.71
N ARG A 147 5.00 12.91 -0.97
CA ARG A 147 6.09 12.06 -0.44
C ARG A 147 5.56 10.99 0.50
N LEU A 148 4.63 11.32 1.39
CA LEU A 148 3.97 10.34 2.27
C LEU A 148 3.22 9.28 1.45
N SER A 149 2.44 9.69 0.45
CA SER A 149 1.75 8.74 -0.44
C SER A 149 2.73 7.79 -1.14
N LEU A 150 3.85 8.30 -1.65
CA LEU A 150 4.85 7.48 -2.34
C LEU A 150 5.57 6.51 -1.40
N ARG A 151 5.66 6.83 -0.11
CA ARG A 151 6.26 5.97 0.94
C ARG A 151 5.28 4.93 1.47
N ILE A 152 4.02 5.31 1.66
CA ILE A 152 3.04 4.54 2.42
C ILE A 152 2.11 3.76 1.50
N HIS A 153 1.60 4.38 0.45
CA HIS A 153 0.56 3.80 -0.40
C HIS A 153 1.18 3.08 -1.60
N GLN A 154 1.16 1.76 -1.54
CA GLN A 154 1.85 0.86 -2.45
C GLN A 154 0.85 -0.01 -3.21
N VAL A 155 1.30 -0.57 -4.33
CA VAL A 155 0.60 -1.67 -4.98
C VAL A 155 1.50 -2.90 -5.00
N ALA A 156 0.94 -4.05 -4.64
CA ALA A 156 1.62 -5.34 -4.69
C ALA A 156 0.97 -6.25 -5.72
N TYR A 157 1.79 -6.89 -6.56
CA TYR A 157 1.30 -7.78 -7.61
C TYR A 157 2.30 -8.87 -7.95
N TRP A 158 1.80 -9.97 -8.51
CA TRP A 158 2.67 -11.02 -9.03
C TRP A 158 3.16 -10.67 -10.45
N GLU A 159 4.48 -10.70 -10.62
CA GLU A 159 5.16 -10.57 -11.92
C GLU A 159 5.86 -11.89 -12.25
N GLY A 160 5.56 -12.47 -13.41
CA GLY A 160 6.23 -13.70 -13.81
C GLY A 160 5.68 -14.31 -15.09
N GLN A 161 6.23 -15.48 -15.42
CA GLN A 161 5.84 -16.25 -16.60
C GLN A 161 5.27 -17.60 -16.19
N ALA A 162 4.13 -17.95 -16.77
CA ALA A 162 3.61 -19.30 -16.71
C ALA A 162 4.37 -20.17 -17.72
N ARG A 163 5.17 -21.14 -17.25
CA ARG A 163 5.78 -22.17 -18.10
C ARG A 163 5.13 -23.52 -17.81
N GLY A 164 4.06 -23.82 -18.56
CA GLY A 164 3.27 -25.04 -18.35
C GLY A 164 2.60 -25.06 -16.97
N LYS A 165 2.84 -26.12 -16.18
CA LYS A 165 2.31 -26.27 -14.81
C LYS A 165 3.11 -25.50 -13.74
N ARG A 166 4.32 -25.00 -14.06
CA ARG A 166 5.15 -24.24 -13.14
C ARG A 166 4.98 -22.75 -13.39
N ARG A 167 4.69 -21.99 -12.34
CA ARG A 167 4.68 -20.53 -12.38
C ARG A 167 5.92 -20.05 -11.65
N LYS A 168 6.86 -19.45 -12.40
CA LYS A 168 8.02 -18.77 -11.83
C LYS A 168 7.77 -17.28 -11.93
N GLY A 169 7.92 -16.59 -10.81
CA GLY A 169 7.68 -15.16 -10.71
C GLY A 169 8.09 -14.66 -9.34
N VAL A 170 7.87 -13.37 -9.13
CA VAL A 170 8.18 -12.65 -7.91
C VAL A 170 7.00 -11.73 -7.58
N ILE A 171 6.78 -11.48 -6.30
CA ILE A 171 5.86 -10.41 -5.90
C ILE A 171 6.63 -9.11 -6.00
N LYS A 172 6.14 -8.19 -6.82
CA LYS A 172 6.64 -6.84 -6.95
C LYS A 172 5.81 -5.89 -6.10
N VAL A 173 6.46 -4.87 -5.60
CA VAL A 173 5.81 -3.74 -4.96
C VAL A 173 6.43 -2.44 -5.48
N GLU A 174 5.58 -1.44 -5.69
CA GLU A 174 5.98 -0.10 -6.08
C GLU A 174 4.94 0.92 -5.57
N PRO A 175 5.27 2.23 -5.52
CA PRO A 175 4.33 3.26 -5.12
C PRO A 175 3.08 3.28 -5.99
N TYR A 176 1.90 3.38 -5.37
CA TYR A 176 0.60 3.33 -6.06
C TYR A 176 0.49 4.37 -7.18
N ILE A 177 0.92 5.61 -6.91
CA ILE A 177 0.94 6.70 -7.91
C ILE A 177 1.82 6.33 -9.09
N ASN A 178 3.04 5.87 -8.86
CA ASN A 178 3.99 5.49 -9.91
C ASN A 178 3.44 4.34 -10.77
N ALA A 179 2.85 3.33 -10.13
CA ALA A 179 2.18 2.24 -10.83
C ALA A 179 1.04 2.73 -11.73
N CYS A 180 0.20 3.62 -11.22
CA CYS A 180 -0.90 4.20 -11.99
C CYS A 180 -0.38 4.99 -13.21
N ILE A 181 0.62 5.85 -13.01
CA ILE A 181 1.27 6.64 -14.08
C ILE A 181 1.89 5.72 -15.15
N ARG A 182 2.59 4.67 -14.72
CA ARG A 182 3.30 3.74 -15.62
C ARG A 182 2.36 2.89 -16.46
N MET A 183 1.21 2.54 -15.91
CA MET A 183 0.23 1.65 -16.55
C MET A 183 -0.76 2.38 -17.46
N ARG A 184 -0.59 3.70 -17.65
CA ARG A 184 -1.34 4.48 -18.64
C ARG A 184 -1.02 4.02 -20.05
N ARG A 185 -2.02 4.06 -20.93
CA ARG A 185 -1.79 3.92 -22.36
C ARG A 185 -1.58 5.28 -23.03
N ILE A 186 -0.98 5.25 -24.22
CA ILE A 186 -0.75 6.44 -25.04
C ILE A 186 -2.05 7.20 -25.32
N ASP A 187 -3.15 6.48 -25.58
CA ASP A 187 -4.48 7.06 -25.82
C ASP A 187 -5.16 7.63 -24.56
N GLU A 188 -4.61 7.38 -23.37
CA GLU A 188 -5.13 7.85 -22.09
C GLU A 188 -4.39 9.08 -21.56
N LEU A 189 -3.22 9.44 -22.12
CA LEU A 189 -2.33 10.49 -21.59
C LEU A 189 -2.96 11.89 -21.55
N THR A 190 -3.92 12.17 -22.42
CA THR A 190 -4.63 13.45 -22.48
C THR A 190 -6.00 13.40 -21.80
N SER A 191 -6.35 12.24 -21.21
CA SER A 191 -7.66 12.01 -20.63
C SER A 191 -7.64 12.34 -19.13
N ASP A 192 -8.74 12.94 -18.65
CA ASP A 192 -9.03 13.21 -17.23
C ASP A 192 -9.08 11.96 -16.34
N ARG A 193 -8.98 10.77 -16.94
CA ARG A 193 -9.08 9.46 -16.27
C ARG A 193 -7.77 8.96 -15.68
N CYS A 194 -6.62 9.55 -16.02
CA CYS A 194 -5.33 9.08 -15.52
C CYS A 194 -4.64 10.10 -14.60
N ILE A 195 -3.80 9.62 -13.70
CA ILE A 195 -2.88 10.49 -12.95
C ILE A 195 -1.86 11.09 -13.94
N PRO A 196 -1.59 12.41 -13.94
CA PRO A 196 -0.60 13.01 -14.82
C PRO A 196 0.83 12.56 -14.45
N THR A 197 1.80 12.87 -15.31
CA THR A 197 3.21 12.54 -15.04
C THR A 197 3.73 13.43 -13.91
N LEU A 198 4.61 12.89 -13.08
CA LEU A 198 5.39 13.68 -12.13
C LEU A 198 6.60 14.28 -12.84
N GLU A 199 6.53 15.55 -13.24
CA GLU A 199 7.62 16.25 -13.94
C GLU A 199 8.59 16.89 -12.94
N HIS A 200 8.06 17.33 -11.79
CA HIS A 200 8.81 18.05 -10.77
C HIS A 200 9.30 17.16 -9.63
N LEU A 201 8.98 15.87 -9.62
CA LEU A 201 9.42 14.94 -8.58
C LEU A 201 9.87 13.60 -9.16
N HIS A 202 11.12 13.22 -8.85
CA HIS A 202 11.64 11.89 -9.15
C HIS A 202 11.82 11.09 -7.86
N TYR A 203 11.21 9.90 -7.82
CA TYR A 203 11.35 8.92 -6.74
C TYR A 203 12.32 7.82 -7.16
N GLN A 204 13.23 7.40 -6.27
CA GLN A 204 14.12 6.25 -6.51
C GLN A 204 14.49 5.54 -5.21
N PHE A 205 14.73 4.23 -5.31
CA PHE A 205 15.31 3.46 -4.23
C PHE A 205 16.83 3.60 -4.24
N ILE A 206 17.44 3.70 -3.06
CA ILE A 206 18.88 3.68 -2.86
C ILE A 206 19.26 2.31 -2.31
N VAL A 207 19.92 1.52 -3.16
CA VAL A 207 20.47 0.20 -2.78
C VAL A 207 21.99 0.34 -2.77
N GLY A 208 22.60 0.44 -1.59
CA GLY A 208 24.02 0.76 -1.45
C GLY A 208 24.33 2.17 -1.98
N GLU A 209 25.26 2.27 -2.93
CA GLU A 209 25.58 3.52 -3.65
C GLU A 209 24.84 3.63 -4.99
N THR A 210 24.09 2.59 -5.38
CA THR A 210 23.37 2.55 -6.66
C THR A 210 21.94 3.04 -6.51
N ARG A 211 21.52 3.89 -7.45
CA ARG A 211 20.12 4.28 -7.64
C ARG A 211 19.46 3.19 -8.47
N ASP A 212 18.47 2.51 -7.90
CA ASP A 212 17.71 1.48 -8.60
C ASP A 212 16.29 1.97 -8.92
N ASN A 213 15.69 1.33 -9.92
CA ASN A 213 14.37 1.63 -10.47
C ASN A 213 13.29 1.68 -9.39
N GLN A 214 12.19 2.37 -9.67
CA GLN A 214 11.05 2.60 -8.76
C GLN A 214 10.28 1.34 -8.32
N ARG A 215 10.80 0.14 -8.57
CA ARG A 215 10.11 -1.15 -8.43
C ARG A 215 11.06 -2.22 -7.93
N LEU A 216 10.71 -2.89 -6.83
CA LEU A 216 11.56 -3.90 -6.22
C LEU A 216 10.78 -5.18 -5.87
N PRO A 217 11.46 -6.33 -5.80
CA PRO A 217 10.93 -7.52 -5.16
C PRO A 217 10.46 -7.22 -3.73
N ALA A 218 9.29 -7.73 -3.34
CA ALA A 218 8.68 -7.47 -2.04
C ALA A 218 9.60 -7.85 -0.86
N ASN A 219 10.40 -8.91 -1.00
CA ASN A 219 11.36 -9.34 0.02
C ASN A 219 12.51 -8.35 0.22
N GLU A 220 12.95 -7.67 -0.85
CA GLU A 220 14.00 -6.65 -0.76
C GLU A 220 13.44 -5.39 -0.11
N MET A 221 12.21 -5.05 -0.47
CA MET A 221 11.50 -3.90 0.06
C MET A 221 11.18 -4.03 1.57
N LEU A 222 10.70 -5.19 2.01
CA LEU A 222 10.34 -5.44 3.42
C LEU A 222 11.58 -5.66 4.32
N GLY A 223 12.71 -6.09 3.75
CA GLY A 223 13.80 -6.71 4.51
C GLY A 223 14.81 -5.78 5.16
N ALA A 224 14.91 -4.53 4.71
CA ALA A 224 15.74 -3.53 5.34
C ALA A 224 15.23 -2.17 4.90
N ALA A 225 15.02 -1.26 5.86
CA ALA A 225 14.60 0.12 5.64
C ALA A 225 15.33 0.73 4.43
N GLN A 226 14.68 0.71 3.28
CA GLN A 226 15.33 1.19 2.08
C GLN A 226 15.34 2.70 2.15
N ASN A 227 16.53 3.27 2.02
CA ASN A 227 16.66 4.69 1.82
C ASN A 227 16.05 4.98 0.46
N ILE A 228 15.00 5.77 0.44
CA ILE A 228 14.48 6.33 -0.80
C ILE A 228 15.01 7.75 -0.94
N GLN A 229 15.10 8.21 -2.16
CA GLN A 229 15.40 9.60 -2.46
C GLN A 229 14.30 10.18 -3.34
N PHE A 230 13.84 11.36 -2.93
CA PHE A 230 13.06 12.25 -3.75
C PHE A 230 14.00 13.32 -4.30
N ASP A 231 14.01 13.50 -5.62
CA ASP A 231 14.65 14.64 -6.26
C ASP A 231 13.54 15.57 -6.74
N ILE A 232 13.29 16.66 -6.00
CA ILE A 232 12.30 17.66 -6.37
C ILE A 232 12.98 18.72 -7.23
N ASN A 233 12.52 18.85 -8.48
CA ASN A 233 13.02 19.84 -9.42
C ASN A 233 12.03 20.99 -9.50
N TYR A 234 12.43 22.16 -8.99
CA TYR A 234 11.63 23.38 -9.10
C TYR A 234 12.54 24.58 -9.33
N ASN A 235 12.19 25.47 -10.27
CA ASN A 235 13.01 26.64 -10.64
C ASN A 235 14.47 26.29 -11.00
N ARG A 236 14.71 25.13 -11.62
CA ARG A 236 16.05 24.57 -11.96
C ARG A 236 16.90 24.22 -10.74
N ILE A 237 16.32 24.20 -9.54
CA ILE A 237 16.95 23.74 -8.31
C ILE A 237 16.48 22.31 -8.07
N ILE A 238 17.44 21.40 -7.89
CA ILE A 238 17.16 20.02 -7.48
C ILE A 238 17.37 19.94 -5.97
N GLN A 239 16.31 19.63 -5.24
CA GLN A 239 16.35 19.38 -3.81
C GLN A 239 16.29 17.86 -3.54
N PRO A 240 17.42 17.21 -3.19
CA PRO A 240 17.42 15.81 -2.81
C PRO A 240 16.92 15.67 -1.37
N ILE A 241 15.89 14.85 -1.17
CA ILE A 241 15.31 14.52 0.14
C ILE A 241 15.43 13.02 0.33
N LYS A 242 16.21 12.60 1.33
CA LYS A 242 16.30 11.19 1.75
C LYS A 242 15.19 10.88 2.74
N ALA A 243 14.59 9.72 2.61
CA ALA A 243 13.58 9.24 3.55
C ALA A 243 13.64 7.71 3.68
N ALA A 244 12.97 7.18 4.71
CA ALA A 244 12.73 5.75 4.82
C ALA A 244 11.60 5.32 3.87
N TYR A 245 11.71 4.09 3.36
CA TYR A 245 10.59 3.43 2.71
C TYR A 245 9.56 2.97 3.75
N GLY A 246 8.29 3.37 3.57
CA GLY A 246 7.28 3.32 4.63
C GLY A 246 7.40 4.49 5.59
N ALA A 247 6.50 4.54 6.57
CA ALA A 247 6.43 5.65 7.53
C ALA A 247 6.21 5.16 8.96
N GLU A 248 6.69 5.93 9.92
CA GLU A 248 6.36 5.68 11.32
C GLU A 248 4.86 5.85 11.55
N TYR A 249 4.33 5.30 12.64
CA TYR A 249 2.89 5.31 12.92
C TYR A 249 2.26 6.71 12.83
N THR A 250 2.95 7.75 13.33
CA THR A 250 2.45 9.14 13.32
C THR A 250 2.29 9.69 11.91
N GLU A 251 3.32 9.55 11.06
CA GLU A 251 3.28 9.92 9.64
C GLU A 251 2.26 9.08 8.86
N PHE A 252 2.13 7.80 9.20
CA PHE A 252 1.15 6.89 8.61
C PHE A 252 -0.28 7.33 8.93
N GLN A 253 -0.57 7.57 10.21
CA GLN A 253 -1.86 8.03 10.68
C GLN A 253 -2.21 9.36 10.00
N GLU A 254 -1.29 10.32 9.97
CA GLU A 254 -1.50 11.60 9.32
C GLU A 254 -1.89 11.45 7.83
N TYR A 255 -1.18 10.61 7.08
CA TYR A 255 -1.49 10.35 5.68
C TYR A 255 -2.87 9.70 5.51
N VAL A 256 -3.19 8.70 6.34
CA VAL A 256 -4.46 7.99 6.25
C VAL A 256 -5.63 8.90 6.64
N ASN A 257 -5.47 9.75 7.65
CA ASN A 257 -6.47 10.76 8.03
C ASN A 257 -6.78 11.66 6.86
N TRP A 258 -5.73 12.27 6.26
CA TRP A 258 -5.88 13.11 5.09
C TRP A 258 -6.56 12.38 3.92
N LEU A 259 -6.18 11.12 3.67
CA LEU A 259 -6.77 10.32 2.60
C LEU A 259 -8.25 10.07 2.85
N CYS A 260 -8.63 9.64 4.06
CA CYS A 260 -10.01 9.37 4.44
C CYS A 260 -10.88 10.64 4.38
N GLU A 261 -10.41 11.75 4.94
CA GLU A 261 -11.08 13.05 4.91
C GLU A 261 -11.30 13.51 3.46
N SER A 262 -10.23 13.58 2.68
CA SER A 262 -10.28 14.03 1.27
C SER A 262 -11.16 13.13 0.40
N CYS A 263 -11.22 11.83 0.69
CA CYS A 263 -12.12 10.92 -0.02
C CYS A 263 -13.58 11.04 0.44
N SER A 264 -13.83 11.45 1.69
CA SER A 264 -15.18 11.61 2.25
C SER A 264 -15.89 12.87 1.73
N GLU A 265 -15.14 13.89 1.29
CA GLU A 265 -15.69 15.09 0.63
C GLU A 265 -16.49 14.75 -0.65
N ASP A 266 -16.23 13.58 -1.27
CA ASP A 266 -17.00 13.05 -2.40
C ASP A 266 -18.40 12.49 -2.00
N GLY A 267 -18.76 12.53 -0.71
CA GLY A 267 -20.12 12.27 -0.21
C GLY A 267 -20.45 10.82 0.15
N ASP A 268 -19.47 9.90 0.13
CA ASP A 268 -19.65 8.52 0.58
C ASP A 268 -18.41 8.01 1.33
N ILE A 269 -18.58 7.73 2.63
CA ILE A 269 -17.55 7.25 3.56
C ILE A 269 -17.28 5.74 3.35
N ASP A 270 -18.19 5.00 2.72
CA ASP A 270 -18.04 3.55 2.51
C ASP A 270 -17.42 3.20 1.15
N GLN A 271 -16.60 4.11 0.60
CA GLN A 271 -15.95 3.87 -0.67
C GLN A 271 -14.92 2.74 -0.58
N PRO A 272 -14.87 1.85 -1.58
CA PRO A 272 -13.98 0.71 -1.57
C PRO A 272 -12.53 1.16 -1.77
N ILE A 273 -11.61 0.62 -0.96
CA ILE A 273 -10.16 0.75 -1.16
C ILE A 273 -9.51 -0.60 -1.46
N ASN A 274 -9.96 -1.68 -0.79
CA ASN A 274 -9.46 -3.06 -0.96
C ASN A 274 -7.92 -3.13 -0.88
N CYS A 275 -7.39 -2.88 0.32
CA CYS A 275 -5.98 -2.87 0.61
C CYS A 275 -5.65 -3.74 1.84
N ILE A 276 -4.37 -3.82 2.14
CA ILE A 276 -3.83 -4.39 3.35
C ILE A 276 -3.10 -3.28 4.09
N VAL A 277 -3.39 -3.10 5.37
CA VAL A 277 -2.50 -2.37 6.27
C VAL A 277 -1.48 -3.37 6.81
N MET A 278 -0.20 -3.09 6.63
CA MET A 278 0.85 -3.94 7.16
C MET A 278 2.00 -3.12 7.71
N THR A 279 2.76 -3.70 8.63
CA THR A 279 3.96 -3.09 9.19
C THR A 279 5.21 -3.90 8.88
N SER A 280 6.41 -3.35 9.02
CA SER A 280 7.63 -4.14 8.86
C SER A 280 7.84 -5.15 10.02
N ASP A 281 7.10 -5.02 11.11
CA ASP A 281 7.22 -5.81 12.35
C ASP A 281 6.04 -6.76 12.61
N GLY A 282 5.33 -7.19 11.56
CA GLY A 282 4.47 -8.38 11.62
C GLY A 282 2.97 -8.13 11.70
N PHE A 283 2.52 -6.87 11.86
CA PHE A 283 1.10 -6.55 11.76
C PHE A 283 0.64 -6.64 10.31
N LEU A 284 -0.52 -7.24 10.07
CA LEU A 284 -1.13 -7.34 8.75
C LEU A 284 -2.65 -7.49 8.88
N GLN A 285 -3.40 -6.58 8.28
CA GLN A 285 -4.86 -6.60 8.29
C GLN A 285 -5.41 -6.20 6.91
N ALA A 286 -6.38 -6.99 6.41
CA ALA A 286 -7.11 -6.64 5.20
C ALA A 286 -8.20 -5.58 5.50
N ILE A 287 -8.33 -4.62 4.61
CA ILE A 287 -9.25 -3.48 4.72
C ILE A 287 -10.00 -3.34 3.38
N SER A 288 -11.32 -3.39 3.44
CA SER A 288 -12.18 -3.41 2.25
C SER A 288 -12.73 -2.01 1.89
N SER A 289 -12.97 -1.16 2.88
CA SER A 289 -13.50 0.21 2.69
C SER A 289 -12.73 1.27 3.49
N LEU A 290 -12.93 2.54 3.12
CA LEU A 290 -12.36 3.68 3.84
C LEU A 290 -12.89 3.80 5.28
N ARG A 291 -14.14 3.37 5.52
CA ARG A 291 -14.69 3.25 6.88
C ARG A 291 -13.89 2.28 7.72
N GLU A 292 -13.61 1.08 7.22
CA GLU A 292 -12.79 0.10 7.95
C GLU A 292 -11.37 0.63 8.20
N LEU A 293 -10.80 1.37 7.24
CA LEU A 293 -9.48 2.01 7.40
C LEU A 293 -9.50 3.08 8.49
N SER A 294 -10.57 3.87 8.54
CA SER A 294 -10.82 4.90 9.55
C SER A 294 -11.03 4.31 10.94
N ASP A 295 -11.85 3.26 11.04
CA ASP A 295 -12.16 2.57 12.29
C ASP A 295 -10.89 1.93 12.88
N LEU A 296 -9.99 1.42 12.03
CA LEU A 296 -8.68 0.90 12.46
C LEU A 296 -7.84 1.95 13.19
N LEU A 297 -7.94 3.22 12.80
CA LEU A 297 -7.21 4.34 13.40
C LEU A 297 -8.07 5.16 14.38
N LYS A 298 -9.31 4.71 14.65
CA LYS A 298 -10.33 5.38 15.46
C LYS A 298 -10.59 6.84 15.06
N LEU A 299 -10.65 7.12 13.75
CA LEU A 299 -11.01 8.45 13.26
C LEU A 299 -12.53 8.64 13.33
N ASP A 300 -12.97 9.80 13.79
CA ASP A 300 -14.38 10.19 13.72
C ASP A 300 -14.65 10.85 12.37
N LEU A 301 -15.19 10.07 11.42
CA LEU A 301 -15.63 10.57 10.11
C LEU A 301 -17.12 10.97 10.11
N SER A 302 -17.74 11.13 11.27
CA SER A 302 -19.14 11.57 11.33
C SER A 302 -19.26 12.94 10.62
N PRO A 303 -20.20 13.11 9.67
CA PRO A 303 -20.42 14.42 9.08
C PRO A 303 -20.74 15.39 10.22
N GLU A 304 -20.04 16.53 10.26
CA GLU A 304 -20.28 17.55 11.29
C GLU A 304 -21.80 17.76 11.40
N PRO A 305 -22.37 17.74 12.61
CA PRO A 305 -23.79 18.04 12.78
C PRO A 305 -24.00 19.46 12.25
N GLY A 306 -24.52 19.54 11.03
CA GLY A 306 -24.78 20.79 10.36
C GLY A 306 -25.51 21.70 11.32
N ILE A 307 -24.96 22.91 11.49
CA ILE A 307 -25.55 23.97 12.28
C ILE A 307 -27.00 24.11 11.82
N LYS A 308 -27.93 23.48 12.56
CA LYS A 308 -29.35 23.78 12.46
C LYS A 308 -29.46 25.17 13.04
N ASN A 309 -29.44 26.18 12.17
CA ASN A 309 -29.88 27.53 12.55
C ASN A 309 -31.25 27.40 13.22
N PRO A 310 -31.36 27.64 14.55
CA PRO A 310 -32.63 27.55 15.24
C PRO A 310 -33.31 28.92 15.14
N HIS A 311 -33.52 29.43 13.94
CA HIS A 311 -34.41 30.57 13.71
C HIS A 311 -34.98 30.46 12.30
N LEU A 312 -36.13 29.78 12.22
CA LEU A 312 -37.25 30.11 11.33
C LEU A 312 -38.41 29.16 11.70
N THR A 313 -39.00 29.44 12.86
CA THR A 313 -40.36 28.98 13.20
C THR A 313 -41.23 30.22 13.36
N HIS A 314 -42.25 30.34 12.49
CA HIS A 314 -43.46 31.18 12.60
C HIS A 314 -43.21 32.70 12.52
N ARG A 315 -43.80 33.49 11.62
CA ARG A 315 -45.09 33.49 10.90
C ARG A 315 -44.93 34.21 9.57
#